data_AF-A0A9X6MP47-F1
#
_entry.id   AF-A0A9X6MP47-F1
#
_cell.length_a   1.000
_cell.length_b   1.000
_cell.length_c   1.000
_cell.angle_alpha   90.00
_cell.angle_beta   90.00
_cell.angle_gamma   90.00
#
_symmetry.space_group_name_H-M   'P 1'
#
loop_
_entity.id
_entity.type
_entity.pdbx_description
1 polymer ?
#
loop_
_entity_poly.entity_id
_entity_poly.type
_entity_poly.pdbx_seq_one_letter_code
_entity_poly.pdbx_strand_id
1 'polypeptide(L)'
;MGDFAEVHFRVRLKSETPIYIINLLTYMMGRGEKPTKMPTDPLFNYKRWGSMLSAQADDNNIAKMTNALEHINNGWNLVVTSVFRDTGEIEAFFKWISKYLMESWLDYVGYIKYDTSDHPILIYNSFNGIQYLKVDCDEEDNKDDVLLSWKIKNLK
;
A
#
# COMPACT_ATOMS: atom_id res chain seq x y z
N MET A 1 8.97 2.85 -17.95
CA MET A 1 7.50 2.98 -18.07
C MET A 1 6.91 2.29 -16.85
N GLY A 2 5.86 2.85 -16.24
CA GLY A 2 5.21 2.24 -15.08
C GLY A 2 3.93 1.51 -15.49
N ASP A 3 3.51 0.54 -14.68
CA ASP A 3 2.31 -0.28 -14.91
C ASP A 3 1.11 0.31 -14.15
N PHE A 4 -0.11 0.10 -14.64
CA PHE A 4 -1.28 0.53 -13.87
C PHE A 4 -1.49 -0.43 -12.71
N ALA A 5 -1.55 0.13 -11.51
CA ALA A 5 -1.71 -0.62 -10.28
C ALA A 5 -2.97 -0.15 -9.54
N GLU A 6 -3.79 -1.10 -9.15
CA GLU A 6 -4.72 -0.94 -8.03
C GLU A 6 -4.00 -1.35 -6.75
N VAL A 7 -3.95 -0.45 -5.78
CA VAL A 7 -3.42 -0.73 -4.45
C VAL A 7 -4.53 -0.61 -3.42
N HIS A 8 -4.69 -1.64 -2.61
CA HIS A 8 -5.58 -1.64 -1.45
C HIS A 8 -4.78 -2.00 -0.21
N PHE A 9 -4.92 -1.22 0.86
CA PHE A 9 -4.32 -1.59 2.14
C PHE A 9 -5.06 -1.02 3.34
N ARG A 10 -4.87 -1.69 4.47
CA ARG A 10 -5.25 -1.24 5.81
C ARG A 10 -4.05 -1.38 6.73
N VAL A 11 -3.72 -0.30 7.42
CA VAL A 11 -2.66 -0.29 8.42
C VAL A 11 -3.07 0.47 9.67
N ARG A 12 -2.49 0.06 10.80
CA ARG A 12 -2.59 0.78 12.06
C ARG A 12 -1.24 1.45 12.36
N LEU A 13 -1.26 2.75 12.61
CA LEU A 13 -0.08 3.51 12.99
C LEU A 13 0.12 3.42 14.51
N LYS A 14 1.38 3.56 14.94
CA LYS A 14 1.77 3.71 16.34
C LYS A 14 1.02 4.88 16.98
N SER A 15 0.64 4.75 18.25
CA SER A 15 -0.07 5.80 19.00
C SER A 15 0.70 7.13 19.06
N GLU A 16 2.03 7.03 19.09
CA GLU A 16 3.00 8.12 19.17
C GLU A 16 3.43 8.65 17.80
N THR A 17 2.75 8.23 16.72
CA THR A 17 3.04 8.73 15.37
C THR A 17 2.95 10.26 15.36
N PRO A 18 4.00 10.97 14.94
CA PRO A 18 4.01 12.42 14.99
C PRO A 18 2.88 13.05 14.17
N ILE A 19 2.27 14.12 14.68
CA ILE A 19 1.15 14.80 14.01
C ILE A 19 1.50 15.26 12.59
N TYR A 20 2.77 15.60 12.33
CA TYR A 20 3.20 16.00 10.99
C TYR A 20 3.06 14.86 9.97
N ILE A 21 3.20 13.60 10.40
CA ILE A 21 2.99 12.41 9.55
C ILE A 21 1.50 12.22 9.26
N ILE A 22 0.65 12.42 10.27
CA ILE A 22 -0.82 12.38 10.11
C ILE A 22 -1.29 13.45 9.11
N ASN A 23 -0.77 14.68 9.24
CA ASN A 23 -1.06 15.77 8.30
C ASN A 23 -0.57 15.45 6.89
N LEU A 24 0.61 14.83 6.75
CA LEU A 24 1.17 14.44 5.47
C LEU A 24 0.34 13.35 4.78
N LEU A 25 -0.10 12.33 5.52
CA LEU A 25 -1.01 11.30 5.03
C LEU A 25 -2.35 11.91 4.61
N THR A 26 -2.88 12.84 5.41
CA THR A 26 -4.10 13.59 5.10
C THR A 26 -3.96 14.33 3.76
N TYR A 27 -2.82 15.02 3.55
CA TYR A 27 -2.47 15.65 2.29
C TYR A 27 -2.43 14.67 1.12
N MET A 28 -1.75 13.52 1.29
CA MET A 28 -1.67 12.48 0.27
C MET A 28 -3.04 11.87 -0.10
N MET A 29 -4.01 11.92 0.83
CA MET A 29 -5.41 11.53 0.62
C MET A 29 -6.24 12.62 -0.08
N GLY A 30 -5.61 13.70 -0.54
CA GLY A 30 -6.26 14.82 -1.23
C GLY A 30 -6.99 15.77 -0.28
N ARG A 31 -6.65 15.76 1.01
CA ARG A 31 -7.29 16.58 2.06
C ARG A 31 -6.24 17.39 2.81
N GLY A 32 -6.60 18.56 3.35
CA GLY A 32 -5.65 19.35 4.14
C GLY A 32 -4.55 20.03 3.31
N GLU A 33 -3.53 20.54 3.99
CA GLU A 33 -2.55 21.46 3.41
C GLU A 33 -1.26 20.78 2.95
N LYS A 34 -0.68 21.30 1.86
CA LYS A 34 0.63 20.87 1.38
C LYS A 34 1.70 21.15 2.43
N PRO A 35 2.60 20.19 2.73
CA PRO A 35 3.66 20.42 3.69
C PRO A 35 4.56 21.59 3.25
N THR A 36 4.86 22.49 4.18
CA THR A 36 5.77 23.63 3.96
C THR A 36 7.22 23.20 3.84
N LYS A 37 7.59 22.09 4.48
CA LYS A 37 8.91 21.45 4.38
C LYS A 37 8.76 20.03 3.87
N MET A 38 9.43 19.72 2.77
CA MET A 38 9.43 18.38 2.22
C MET A 38 10.26 17.44 3.10
N PRO A 39 9.76 16.23 3.42
CA PRO A 39 10.60 15.23 4.07
C PRO A 39 11.71 14.74 3.13
N THR A 40 12.77 14.19 3.70
CA THR A 40 13.97 13.76 2.96
C THR A 40 13.93 12.31 2.46
N ASP A 41 12.87 11.57 2.79
CA ASP A 41 12.74 10.16 2.40
C ASP A 41 12.59 10.00 0.88
N PRO A 42 13.17 8.94 0.27
CA PRO A 42 13.07 8.70 -1.18
C PRO A 42 11.65 8.76 -1.77
N LEU A 43 10.62 8.38 -1.00
CA LEU A 43 9.22 8.51 -1.42
C LEU A 43 8.89 9.91 -1.98
N PHE A 44 9.44 10.97 -1.38
CA PHE A 44 9.07 12.35 -1.73
C PHE A 44 9.75 12.87 -3.01
N ASN A 45 10.61 12.06 -3.63
CA ASN A 45 11.20 12.36 -4.94
C ASN A 45 10.29 11.92 -6.10
N TYR A 46 9.29 11.10 -5.85
CA TYR A 46 8.39 10.62 -6.89
C TYR A 46 7.32 11.65 -7.24
N LYS A 47 6.99 11.83 -8.52
CA LYS A 47 6.06 12.88 -8.94
C LYS A 47 4.65 12.76 -8.33
N ARG A 48 4.21 11.55 -8.01
CA ARG A 48 2.84 11.26 -7.57
C ARG A 48 2.68 11.07 -6.06
N TRP A 49 3.73 11.21 -5.25
CA TRP A 49 3.65 10.97 -3.81
C TRP A 49 2.48 11.76 -3.16
N GLY A 50 2.26 13.00 -3.59
CA GLY A 50 1.28 13.91 -2.99
C GLY A 50 -0.18 13.57 -3.30
N SER A 51 -0.45 12.65 -4.22
CA SER A 51 -1.81 12.23 -4.58
C SER A 51 -1.96 10.72 -4.64
N MET A 52 -0.94 9.93 -4.29
CA MET A 52 -0.98 8.49 -4.46
C MET A 52 -2.02 7.79 -3.58
N LEU A 53 -2.47 8.39 -2.48
CA LEU A 53 -3.55 7.84 -1.63
C LEU A 53 -4.94 8.36 -2.02
N SER A 54 -5.02 9.26 -3.01
CA SER A 54 -6.25 9.83 -3.54
C SER A 54 -6.42 9.61 -5.04
N ALA A 55 -5.48 8.90 -5.68
CA ALA A 55 -5.47 8.72 -7.11
C ALA A 55 -6.58 7.75 -7.52
N GLN A 56 -7.20 8.05 -8.64
CA GLN A 56 -8.26 7.25 -9.23
C GLN A 56 -7.98 7.10 -10.71
N ALA A 57 -8.38 5.96 -11.26
CA ALA A 57 -8.53 5.82 -12.70
C ALA A 57 -9.81 6.55 -13.13
N ASP A 58 -9.77 7.16 -14.32
CA ASP A 58 -10.96 7.77 -14.94
C ASP A 58 -11.97 6.71 -15.46
N ASP A 59 -11.75 5.43 -15.14
CA ASP A 59 -12.58 4.32 -15.58
C ASP A 59 -13.72 4.06 -14.60
N ASN A 60 -14.95 4.25 -15.07
CA ASN A 60 -16.20 4.06 -14.33
C ASN A 60 -16.47 2.60 -13.92
N ASN A 61 -15.62 1.65 -14.31
CA ASN A 61 -15.75 0.22 -13.98
C ASN A 61 -15.12 -0.18 -12.63
N ILE A 62 -14.32 0.69 -12.01
CA ILE A 62 -13.71 0.42 -10.69
C ILE A 62 -14.51 1.16 -9.61
N ALA A 63 -14.84 0.47 -8.52
CA ALA A 63 -15.57 1.07 -7.40
C ALA A 63 -14.89 2.35 -6.90
N LYS A 64 -15.69 3.37 -6.57
CA LYS A 64 -15.21 4.66 -6.07
C LYS A 64 -14.20 4.46 -4.93
N MET A 65 -13.12 5.23 -4.99
CA MET A 65 -12.07 5.34 -3.97
C MET A 65 -12.65 5.29 -2.56
N THR A 66 -12.00 4.48 -1.72
CA THR A 66 -12.26 4.42 -0.30
C THR A 66 -10.97 4.74 0.42
N ASN A 67 -10.87 5.96 0.95
CA ASN A 67 -9.78 6.31 1.84
C ASN A 67 -10.32 6.88 3.16
N ALA A 68 -9.77 6.37 4.27
CA ALA A 68 -10.16 6.75 5.61
C ALA A 68 -8.90 6.82 6.49
N LEU A 69 -8.83 7.86 7.31
CA LEU A 69 -7.81 8.03 8.33
C LEU A 69 -8.53 8.39 9.63
N GLU A 70 -8.70 7.41 10.50
CA GLU A 70 -9.56 7.50 11.68
C GLU A 70 -8.80 7.16 12.95
N HIS A 71 -9.02 7.94 14.00
CA HIS A 71 -8.44 7.69 15.31
C HIS A 71 -9.38 6.80 16.13
N ILE A 72 -9.04 5.51 16.27
CA ILE A 72 -9.85 4.48 16.93
C ILE A 72 -8.96 3.69 17.89
N ASN A 73 -9.45 3.40 19.09
CA ASN A 73 -8.74 2.59 20.11
C ASN A 73 -7.29 3.07 20.37
N ASN A 74 -7.10 4.38 20.57
CA ASN A 74 -5.80 5.01 20.80
C ASN A 74 -4.77 4.83 19.68
N GLY A 75 -5.22 4.68 18.43
CA GLY A 75 -4.33 4.64 17.27
C GLY A 75 -4.99 5.17 16.01
N TRP A 76 -4.17 5.60 15.06
CA TRP A 76 -4.62 6.01 13.75
C TRP A 76 -4.73 4.81 12.83
N ASN A 77 -5.88 4.63 12.19
CA ASN A 77 -6.15 3.56 11.23
C ASN A 77 -6.25 4.19 9.85
N LEU A 78 -5.38 3.76 8.94
CA LEU A 78 -5.36 4.21 7.56
C LEU A 78 -5.87 3.08 6.68
N VAL A 79 -6.91 3.35 5.90
CA VAL A 79 -7.44 2.47 4.86
C VAL A 79 -7.40 3.23 3.54
N VAL A 80 -6.89 2.59 2.50
CA VAL A 80 -6.77 3.20 1.17
C VAL A 80 -7.04 2.17 0.09
N THR A 81 -7.90 2.52 -0.86
CA THR A 81 -7.96 1.95 -2.20
C THR A 81 -7.63 3.06 -3.19
N SER A 82 -6.61 2.87 -4.02
CA SER A 82 -6.12 3.86 -4.98
C SER A 82 -5.72 3.17 -6.28
N VAL A 83 -5.88 3.86 -7.41
CA VAL A 83 -5.50 3.35 -8.73
C VAL A 83 -4.65 4.37 -9.46
N PHE A 84 -3.43 4.00 -9.84
CA PHE A 84 -2.53 4.87 -10.57
C PHE A 84 -1.43 4.09 -11.30
N ARG A 85 -0.74 4.78 -12.22
CA ARG A 85 0.46 4.24 -12.87
C ARG A 85 1.64 4.29 -11.91
N ASP A 86 2.09 3.13 -11.45
CA ASP A 86 3.18 2.96 -10.50
C ASP A 86 4.54 2.89 -11.21
N THR A 87 5.50 3.68 -10.73
CA THR A 87 6.89 3.72 -11.19
C THR A 87 7.88 3.38 -10.07
N GLY A 88 7.38 2.77 -8.99
CA GLY A 88 8.12 2.43 -7.77
C GLY A 88 7.63 3.22 -6.54
N GLU A 89 6.66 4.11 -6.70
CA GLU A 89 6.03 4.85 -5.61
C GLU A 89 5.45 3.94 -4.53
N ILE A 90 4.80 2.84 -4.92
CA ILE A 90 4.12 1.95 -3.97
C ILE A 90 5.13 1.34 -2.99
N GLU A 91 6.23 0.78 -3.51
CA GLU A 91 7.27 0.19 -2.67
C GLU A 91 7.94 1.25 -1.78
N ALA A 92 8.25 2.42 -2.34
CA ALA A 92 8.81 3.53 -1.58
C ALA A 92 7.88 3.99 -0.45
N PHE A 93 6.56 4.00 -0.69
CA PHE A 93 5.57 4.34 0.32
C PHE A 93 5.54 3.32 1.45
N PHE A 94 5.46 2.03 1.14
CA PHE A 94 5.44 0.98 2.15
C PHE A 94 6.73 0.95 2.97
N LYS A 95 7.88 1.17 2.34
CA LYS A 95 9.16 1.33 3.03
C LYS A 95 9.14 2.53 4.00
N TRP A 96 8.60 3.66 3.58
CA TRP A 96 8.50 4.85 4.41
C TRP A 96 7.50 4.67 5.58
N ILE A 97 6.27 4.22 5.29
CA ILE A 97 5.19 4.11 6.28
C ILE A 97 5.47 3.02 7.32
N SER A 98 6.24 1.98 6.97
CA SER A 98 6.63 0.88 7.88
C SER A 98 7.21 1.37 9.20
N LYS A 99 7.93 2.49 9.19
CA LYS A 99 8.56 3.12 10.37
C LYS A 99 7.53 3.53 11.43
N TYR A 100 6.30 3.82 11.00
CA TYR A 100 5.20 4.32 11.80
C TYR A 100 4.13 3.27 12.07
N LEU A 101 4.25 2.06 11.52
CA LEU A 101 3.27 1.00 11.74
C LEU A 101 3.38 0.42 13.15
N MET A 102 2.23 0.10 13.75
CA MET A 102 2.20 -0.69 14.96
C MET A 102 2.86 -2.04 14.70
N GLU A 103 3.73 -2.48 15.61
CA GLU A 103 4.43 -3.75 15.46
C GLU A 103 3.42 -4.89 15.38
N SER A 104 3.60 -5.73 14.37
CA SER A 104 2.82 -6.93 14.19
C SER A 104 3.62 -7.99 13.43
N TRP A 105 3.28 -9.26 13.64
CA TRP A 105 3.96 -10.38 13.00
C TRP A 105 3.03 -11.06 12.01
N LEU A 106 3.43 -11.04 10.74
CA LEU A 106 2.69 -11.66 9.63
C LEU A 106 1.25 -11.15 9.51
N ASP A 107 1.02 -9.88 9.81
CA ASP A 107 -0.28 -9.26 9.60
C ASP A 107 -0.47 -8.96 8.13
N TYR A 108 -1.62 -9.39 7.60
CA TYR A 108 -2.06 -9.00 6.27
C TYR A 108 -2.31 -7.48 6.21
N VAL A 109 -1.62 -6.80 5.29
CA VAL A 109 -1.72 -5.35 5.09
C VAL A 109 -2.65 -5.03 3.92
N GLY A 110 -2.60 -5.80 2.83
CA GLY A 110 -3.32 -5.46 1.62
C GLY A 110 -2.79 -6.16 0.37
N TYR A 111 -3.04 -5.56 -0.79
CA TYR A 111 -2.58 -6.08 -2.08
C TYR A 111 -2.23 -4.97 -3.08
N ILE A 112 -1.45 -5.36 -4.09
CA ILE A 112 -1.21 -4.61 -5.32
C ILE A 112 -1.66 -5.49 -6.48
N LYS A 113 -2.54 -4.98 -7.34
CA LYS A 113 -2.96 -5.65 -8.57
C LYS A 113 -2.51 -4.81 -9.75
N TYR A 114 -1.53 -5.32 -10.49
CA TYR A 114 -1.09 -4.72 -11.75
C TYR A 114 -2.00 -5.18 -12.90
N ASP A 115 -2.24 -4.30 -13.87
CA ASP A 115 -2.96 -4.64 -15.11
C ASP A 115 -2.23 -5.67 -15.98
N THR A 116 -0.92 -5.81 -15.80
CA THR A 116 -0.04 -6.77 -16.47
C THR A 116 0.04 -8.13 -15.77
N SER A 117 -0.63 -8.33 -14.62
CA SER A 117 -0.53 -9.54 -13.81
C SER A 117 -1.90 -10.16 -13.53
N ASP A 118 -2.02 -11.47 -13.74
CA ASP A 118 -3.26 -12.21 -13.48
C ASP A 118 -3.57 -12.31 -11.98
N HIS A 119 -2.52 -12.37 -11.15
CA HIS A 119 -2.65 -12.48 -9.70
C HIS A 119 -2.12 -11.23 -8.98
N PRO A 120 -2.76 -10.83 -7.87
CA PRO A 120 -2.27 -9.73 -7.06
C PRO A 120 -1.01 -10.13 -6.28
N ILE A 121 -0.18 -9.14 -5.99
CA ILE A 121 0.88 -9.24 -4.99
C ILE A 121 0.25 -8.93 -3.63
N LEU A 122 0.41 -9.83 -2.67
CA LEU A 122 -0.07 -9.64 -1.31
C LEU A 122 0.99 -8.93 -0.47
N ILE A 123 0.55 -8.03 0.42
CA ILE A 123 1.41 -7.22 1.28
C ILE A 123 1.22 -7.70 2.72
N TYR A 124 2.33 -7.98 3.39
CA TYR A 124 2.34 -8.39 4.80
C TYR A 124 3.29 -7.50 5.61
N ASN A 125 2.94 -7.23 6.86
CA ASN A 125 3.87 -6.65 7.83
C ASN A 125 4.55 -7.76 8.61
N SER A 126 5.88 -7.69 8.73
CA SER A 126 6.68 -8.66 9.48
C SER A 126 7.68 -7.95 10.39
N PHE A 127 8.39 -8.71 11.23
CA PHE A 127 9.50 -8.16 12.04
C PHE A 127 10.58 -7.48 11.19
N ASN A 128 10.74 -7.89 9.93
CA ASN A 128 11.73 -7.32 9.01
C ASN A 128 11.15 -6.17 8.16
N GLY A 129 9.97 -5.68 8.51
CA GLY A 129 9.22 -4.70 7.74
C GLY A 129 8.27 -5.34 6.72
N ILE A 130 7.87 -4.55 5.73
CA ILE A 130 6.90 -4.96 4.71
C ILE A 130 7.49 -6.06 3.82
N GLN A 131 6.71 -7.11 3.61
CA GLN A 131 7.01 -8.25 2.74
C GLN A 131 5.97 -8.32 1.61
N TYR A 132 6.42 -8.73 0.44
CA TYR A 132 5.59 -8.90 -0.75
C TYR A 132 5.55 -10.38 -1.11
N LEU A 133 4.35 -10.94 -1.20
CA LEU A 133 4.11 -12.32 -1.61
C LEU A 133 3.45 -12.31 -2.99
N LYS A 134 4.16 -12.79 -4.00
CA LYS A 134 3.61 -13.03 -5.33
C LYS A 134 3.02 -14.44 -5.38
N VAL A 135 1.80 -14.56 -5.89
CA VAL A 135 1.21 -15.85 -6.20
C VAL A 135 1.64 -16.23 -7.62
N ASP A 136 2.51 -17.22 -7.74
CA ASP A 136 2.80 -17.88 -9.02
C ASP A 136 1.86 -19.09 -9.11
N CYS A 137 0.90 -19.03 -10.03
CA CYS A 137 0.13 -20.20 -10.44
C CYS A 137 0.81 -20.75 -11.69
N ASP A 138 1.38 -21.95 -11.60
CA ASP A 138 1.82 -22.66 -12.80
C ASP A 138 0.54 -23.07 -13.56
N GLU A 139 0.39 -22.65 -14.83
CA GLU A 139 -0.82 -22.93 -15.65
C GLU A 139 -1.09 -24.44 -15.86
N GLU A 140 -0.12 -25.30 -15.52
CA GLU A 140 -0.23 -26.76 -15.55
C GLU A 140 -0.81 -27.37 -14.25
N ASP A 141 -0.94 -26.60 -13.17
CA ASP A 141 -1.54 -27.07 -11.93
C ASP A 141 -3.06 -27.17 -12.09
N ASN A 142 -3.61 -28.33 -11.72
CA ASN A 142 -5.06 -28.58 -11.73
C ASN A 142 -5.78 -27.48 -10.94
N LYS A 143 -6.94 -27.00 -11.41
CA LYS A 143 -7.67 -25.89 -10.76
C LYS A 143 -7.94 -26.10 -9.25
N ASP A 144 -7.96 -27.36 -8.82
CA ASP A 144 -8.17 -27.77 -7.43
C ASP A 144 -6.87 -27.76 -6.57
N ASP A 145 -5.68 -27.77 -7.19
CA ASP A 145 -4.38 -27.81 -6.51
C ASP A 145 -3.81 -26.42 -6.16
N VAL A 146 -4.23 -25.37 -6.88
CA VAL A 146 -3.80 -23.98 -6.68
C VAL A 146 -4.13 -23.45 -5.27
N LEU A 147 -5.18 -23.99 -4.64
CA LEU A 147 -5.56 -23.61 -3.26
C LEU A 147 -4.65 -24.24 -2.19
N LEU A 148 -3.84 -25.25 -2.51
CA LEU A 148 -3.06 -26.04 -1.56
C LEU A 148 -1.54 -25.75 -1.61
N SER A 149 -1.03 -25.12 -2.67
CA SER A 149 0.40 -24.91 -2.89
C SER A 149 0.86 -23.49 -2.54
N TRP A 150 0.59 -23.01 -1.32
CA TRP A 150 1.15 -21.75 -0.80
C TRP A 150 2.64 -21.89 -0.49
N LYS A 151 3.48 -22.09 -1.51
CA LYS A 151 4.94 -22.07 -1.40
C LYS A 151 5.42 -20.62 -1.35
N ILE A 152 5.49 -20.07 -0.14
CA ILE A 152 6.05 -18.73 0.13
C ILE A 152 7.52 -18.72 -0.33
N LYS A 153 7.80 -18.13 -1.50
CA LYS A 153 9.16 -17.71 -1.86
C LYS A 153 9.36 -16.30 -1.32
N ASN A 154 10.15 -16.18 -0.25
CA ASN A 154 10.63 -14.88 0.20
C ASN A 154 11.55 -14.30 -0.88
N LEU A 155 11.24 -13.11 -1.38
CA LEU A 155 12.18 -12.32 -2.17
C LEU A 155 13.29 -11.81 -1.23
N LYS A 156 14.55 -12.03 -1.62
CA LYS A 156 15.74 -11.52 -0.93
C LYS A 156 15.99 -10.06 -1.27
#